data_AF-A0A914HNZ9-F1
#
_entry.id   AF-A0A914HNZ9-F1
#
_cell.length_a   1.000
_cell.length_b   1.000
_cell.length_c   1.000
_cell.angle_alpha   90.00
_cell.angle_beta   90.00
_cell.angle_gamma   90.00
#
_symmetry.space_group_name_H-M   'P 1'
#
loop_
_entity.id
_entity.type
_entity.pdbx_description
1 polymer ?
#
loop_
_entity_poly.entity_id
_entity_poly.type
_entity_poly.pdbx_seq_one_letter_code
_entity_poly.pdbx_strand_id
1 'polypeptide(L)'
;MNGRTELQKNGAKDGISYEDQQTPLISNLKVRDTYPHHQHLPPLDRLGGSFKQLHEAEVTRAMISRYWRDLYERAECDVVIVGAGSAGLSCAYCLATRHPQLRISIIEANVAPGGGAWLGGQLMTAMVVDKGMEQFLDELQVPYEDEGHNFVIVSHAALFTSTLLAKVLLQPNVKLFNATAVEDLIVKSQQHDANIDGHGNDEVQHQQRVAGVVTNWTLVAQNHHSQSCMDPATVMAKIVISATGHDGPMGAFCVKRLESMKMVPKLGGMGALDMTRAETSVVENTREVVPGLIVAGMELAELDGANRMGPIFGGMMASGIKAAQLAAKKLQLA
;
A
#
# COMPACT_ATOMS: atom_id res chain seq x y z
N MET A 1 -61.34 -34.45 -23.21
CA MET A 1 -60.23 -34.87 -22.34
C MET A 1 -59.03 -35.09 -23.25
N ASN A 2 -58.24 -34.03 -23.45
CA ASN A 2 -56.95 -33.78 -22.77
C ASN A 2 -55.87 -34.70 -23.35
N GLY A 3 -54.79 -34.24 -23.97
CA GLY A 3 -54.26 -32.90 -24.20
C GLY A 3 -52.84 -33.10 -24.71
N ARG A 4 -52.51 -32.49 -25.85
CA ARG A 4 -51.14 -32.42 -26.40
C ARG A 4 -50.28 -31.54 -25.52
N THR A 5 -49.02 -31.90 -25.34
CA THR A 5 -47.96 -30.91 -25.13
C THR A 5 -46.67 -31.38 -25.81
N GLU A 6 -46.34 -30.67 -26.88
CA GLU A 6 -45.05 -30.66 -27.55
C GLU A 6 -44.01 -30.00 -26.62
N LEU A 7 -42.87 -30.66 -26.43
CA LEU A 7 -41.69 -30.02 -25.83
C LEU A 7 -41.01 -29.18 -26.92
N GLN A 8 -41.26 -27.87 -26.86
CA GLN A 8 -40.60 -26.87 -27.70
C GLN A 8 -39.08 -26.86 -27.48
N LYS A 9 -38.35 -26.97 -28.59
CA LYS A 9 -36.95 -26.56 -28.69
C LYS A 9 -36.89 -25.02 -28.63
N ASN A 10 -36.47 -24.45 -27.51
CA ASN A 10 -36.01 -23.07 -27.47
C ASN A 10 -34.49 -23.05 -27.28
N GLY A 11 -33.83 -22.47 -28.27
CA GLY A 11 -32.38 -22.35 -28.35
C GLY A 11 -31.83 -21.41 -27.28
N ALA A 12 -30.92 -21.93 -26.47
CA ALA A 12 -29.96 -21.11 -25.75
C ALA A 12 -28.91 -20.62 -26.76
N LYS A 13 -29.18 -19.48 -27.40
CA LYS A 13 -28.14 -18.63 -27.96
C LYS A 13 -27.81 -17.58 -26.91
N ASP A 14 -26.93 -17.91 -25.98
CA ASP A 14 -26.17 -16.96 -25.18
C ASP A 14 -24.89 -17.66 -24.71
N GLY A 15 -24.06 -18.02 -25.69
CA GLY A 15 -22.66 -18.29 -25.42
C GLY A 15 -21.97 -16.97 -25.15
N ILE A 16 -21.85 -16.61 -23.86
CA ILE A 16 -20.94 -15.54 -23.45
C ILE A 16 -19.53 -16.04 -23.83
N SER A 17 -18.99 -15.50 -24.91
CA SER A 17 -17.61 -15.79 -25.30
C SER A 17 -16.70 -15.29 -24.17
N TYR A 18 -15.83 -16.17 -23.67
CA TYR A 18 -14.89 -15.85 -22.60
C TYR A 18 -13.74 -14.93 -23.05
N GLU A 19 -13.69 -14.55 -24.34
CA GLU A 19 -12.58 -13.81 -24.94
C GLU A 19 -12.69 -12.28 -24.78
N ASP A 20 -13.84 -11.73 -24.37
CA ASP A 20 -14.06 -10.27 -24.30
C ASP A 20 -13.68 -9.58 -22.97
N GLN A 21 -13.08 -10.27 -21.99
CA GLN A 21 -12.85 -9.70 -20.65
C GLN A 21 -11.44 -9.12 -20.39
N GLN A 22 -10.64 -8.85 -21.43
CA GLN A 22 -9.32 -8.21 -21.31
C GLN A 22 -9.35 -6.68 -21.34
N THR A 23 -10.50 -6.03 -21.15
CA THR A 23 -10.51 -4.57 -20.94
C THR A 23 -9.89 -4.24 -19.57
N PRO A 24 -8.89 -3.34 -19.50
CA PRO A 24 -8.38 -2.86 -18.22
C PRO A 24 -9.53 -2.25 -17.41
N LEU A 25 -9.69 -2.64 -16.14
CA LEU A 25 -10.81 -2.22 -15.28
C LEU A 25 -10.95 -0.70 -15.12
N ILE A 26 -9.91 0.04 -15.49
CA ILE A 26 -9.78 1.48 -15.29
C ILE A 26 -10.29 2.26 -16.49
N SER A 27 -10.45 1.62 -17.66
CA SER A 27 -11.03 2.28 -18.84
C SER A 27 -12.53 2.58 -18.71
N ASN A 28 -13.19 2.08 -17.65
CA ASN A 28 -14.63 2.27 -17.40
C ASN A 28 -14.94 3.07 -16.13
N LEU A 29 -13.95 3.68 -15.47
CA LEU A 29 -14.20 4.60 -14.35
C LEU A 29 -14.89 5.86 -14.87
N LYS A 30 -16.20 5.98 -14.65
CA LYS A 30 -16.94 7.22 -14.90
C LYS A 30 -16.75 8.17 -13.71
N VAL A 31 -15.64 8.90 -13.70
CA VAL A 31 -15.56 10.13 -12.89
C VAL A 31 -16.31 11.20 -13.68
N ARG A 32 -17.59 11.42 -13.36
CA ARG A 32 -18.31 12.59 -13.90
C ARG A 32 -17.63 13.83 -13.32
N ASP A 33 -17.28 14.80 -14.16
CA ASP A 33 -16.61 16.05 -13.77
C ASP A 33 -17.09 16.55 -12.42
N THR A 34 -16.24 16.43 -11.40
CA THR A 34 -16.53 16.90 -10.05
C THR A 34 -16.14 18.36 -9.99
N TYR A 35 -17.08 19.22 -10.38
CA TYR A 35 -17.39 20.55 -9.84
C TYR A 35 -18.26 21.32 -10.85
N PRO A 36 -19.56 20.97 -10.97
CA PRO A 36 -20.57 21.98 -11.27
C PRO A 36 -21.54 22.03 -10.08
N HIS A 37 -21.95 23.25 -9.70
CA HIS A 37 -23.02 23.51 -8.73
C HIS A 37 -24.06 22.39 -8.70
N HIS A 38 -24.23 21.76 -7.53
CA HIS A 38 -25.23 20.75 -7.19
C HIS A 38 -25.96 20.16 -8.42
N GLN A 39 -25.39 19.14 -9.06
CA GLN A 39 -26.21 18.31 -9.95
C GLN A 39 -27.40 17.83 -9.12
N HIS A 40 -28.61 18.28 -9.48
CA HIS A 40 -29.83 17.85 -8.81
C HIS A 40 -29.86 16.33 -8.87
N LEU A 41 -29.70 15.67 -7.72
CA LEU A 41 -29.99 14.26 -7.60
C LEU A 41 -31.41 14.05 -8.15
N PRO A 42 -31.64 12.99 -8.96
CA PRO A 42 -33.00 12.68 -9.36
C PRO A 42 -33.86 12.57 -8.10
N PRO A 43 -35.13 13.03 -8.13
CA PRO A 43 -36.01 12.95 -6.97
C PRO A 43 -35.99 11.54 -6.37
N LEU A 44 -35.65 11.43 -5.08
CA LEU A 44 -35.38 10.15 -4.42
C LEU A 44 -36.63 9.24 -4.37
N ASP A 45 -37.82 9.84 -4.42
CA ASP A 45 -39.13 9.20 -4.61
C ASP A 45 -39.21 8.38 -5.91
N ARG A 46 -38.37 8.68 -6.91
CA ARG A 46 -38.23 7.87 -8.13
C ARG A 46 -37.24 6.72 -8.00
N LEU A 47 -36.41 6.68 -6.95
CA LEU A 47 -35.40 5.62 -6.79
C LEU A 47 -36.01 4.27 -6.38
N GLY A 48 -37.02 4.29 -5.49
CA GLY A 48 -37.58 3.09 -4.86
C GLY A 48 -38.13 2.03 -5.83
N GLY A 49 -38.57 2.43 -7.03
CA GLY A 49 -39.00 1.52 -8.10
C GLY A 49 -38.05 1.44 -9.30
N SER A 50 -36.91 2.14 -9.26
CA SER A 50 -35.99 2.27 -10.40
C SER A 50 -34.73 1.40 -10.31
N PHE A 51 -34.45 0.84 -9.12
CA PHE A 51 -33.38 -0.14 -9.00
C PHE A 51 -33.76 -1.37 -9.81
N LYS A 52 -32.88 -1.76 -10.73
CA LYS A 52 -33.05 -2.98 -11.50
C LYS A 52 -33.03 -4.17 -10.55
N GLN A 53 -33.81 -5.20 -10.86
CA GLN A 53 -33.67 -6.48 -10.19
C GLN A 53 -32.24 -7.01 -10.42
N LEU A 54 -31.60 -7.42 -9.33
CA LEU A 54 -30.24 -7.98 -9.31
C LEU A 54 -30.32 -9.43 -8.86
N HIS A 55 -29.42 -10.27 -9.36
CA HIS A 55 -29.19 -11.58 -8.79
C HIS A 55 -27.92 -11.56 -7.91
N GLU A 56 -28.00 -12.09 -6.70
CA GLU A 56 -26.90 -12.14 -5.74
C GLU A 56 -25.63 -12.76 -6.34
N ALA A 57 -25.79 -13.80 -7.18
CA ALA A 57 -24.68 -14.44 -7.88
C ALA A 57 -23.95 -13.50 -8.84
N GLU A 58 -24.64 -12.52 -9.45
CA GLU A 58 -24.01 -11.51 -10.32
C GLU A 58 -23.09 -10.61 -9.50
N VAL A 59 -23.53 -10.20 -8.30
CA VAL A 59 -22.74 -9.37 -7.38
C VAL A 59 -21.50 -10.13 -6.89
N THR A 60 -21.67 -11.39 -6.46
CA THR A 60 -20.54 -12.23 -6.04
C THR A 60 -19.54 -12.46 -7.18
N ARG A 61 -20.01 -12.81 -8.39
CA ARG A 61 -19.14 -12.99 -9.56
C ARG A 61 -18.42 -11.70 -9.94
N ALA A 62 -19.08 -10.54 -9.82
CA ALA A 62 -18.47 -9.25 -10.10
C ALA A 62 -17.29 -8.95 -9.15
N MET A 63 -17.41 -9.29 -7.86
CA MET A 63 -16.31 -9.12 -6.89
C MET A 63 -15.20 -10.15 -7.10
N ILE A 64 -15.53 -11.45 -7.20
CA ILE A 64 -14.56 -12.53 -7.36
C ILE A 64 -13.72 -12.33 -8.62
N SER A 65 -14.36 -12.06 -9.77
CA SER A 65 -13.64 -11.88 -11.05
C SER A 65 -12.60 -10.77 -11.00
N ARG A 66 -12.89 -9.66 -10.31
CA ARG A 66 -11.97 -8.52 -10.15
C ARG A 66 -10.85 -8.85 -9.18
N TYR A 67 -11.18 -9.37 -8.00
CA TYR A 67 -10.18 -9.70 -7.00
C TYR A 67 -9.24 -10.81 -7.46
N TRP A 68 -9.76 -11.82 -8.16
CA TRP A 68 -8.95 -12.89 -8.75
C TRP A 68 -8.00 -12.37 -9.82
N ARG A 69 -8.47 -11.47 -10.69
CA ARG A 69 -7.61 -10.81 -11.69
C ARG A 69 -6.49 -10.04 -11.00
N ASP A 70 -6.81 -9.28 -9.96
CA ASP A 70 -5.81 -8.55 -9.18
C ASP A 70 -4.79 -9.50 -8.56
N LEU A 71 -5.21 -10.60 -7.92
CA LEU A 71 -4.29 -11.58 -7.35
C LEU A 71 -3.37 -12.21 -8.41
N TYR A 72 -3.93 -12.56 -9.57
CA TYR A 72 -3.18 -13.15 -10.67
C TYR A 72 -2.15 -12.18 -11.26
N GLU A 73 -2.58 -10.97 -11.62
CA GLU A 73 -1.71 -9.95 -12.23
C GLU A 73 -0.66 -9.40 -11.25
N ARG A 74 -0.98 -9.40 -9.96
CA ARG A 74 -0.12 -8.87 -8.89
C ARG A 74 0.69 -9.93 -8.15
N ALA A 75 0.64 -11.20 -8.56
CA ALA A 75 1.55 -12.23 -8.06
C ALA A 75 3.03 -11.86 -8.30
N GLU A 76 3.30 -11.05 -9.33
CA GLU A 76 4.58 -10.39 -9.56
C GLU A 76 4.37 -8.88 -9.72
N CYS A 77 5.11 -8.07 -8.97
CA CYS A 77 5.03 -6.61 -9.00
C CYS A 77 6.40 -5.97 -9.22
N ASP A 78 6.41 -4.71 -9.65
CA ASP A 78 7.63 -3.92 -9.63
C ASP A 78 7.93 -3.47 -8.19
N VAL A 79 6.91 -2.98 -7.48
CA VAL A 79 7.01 -2.51 -6.10
C VAL A 79 5.91 -3.10 -5.25
N VAL A 80 6.29 -3.64 -4.09
CA VAL A 80 5.35 -3.94 -2.99
C VAL A 80 5.59 -2.96 -1.84
N ILE A 81 4.53 -2.34 -1.35
CA ILE A 81 4.55 -1.45 -0.17
C ILE A 81 3.82 -2.16 0.96
N VAL A 82 4.50 -2.39 2.08
CA VAL A 82 3.95 -3.06 3.26
C VAL A 82 3.57 -2.00 4.30
N GLY A 83 2.27 -1.88 4.58
CA GLY A 83 1.70 -0.85 5.45
C GLY A 83 1.21 0.37 4.67
N ALA A 84 -0.08 0.66 4.76
CA ALA A 84 -0.76 1.80 4.17
C ALA A 84 -0.94 2.95 5.18
N GLY A 85 0.07 3.19 6.03
CA GLY A 85 0.14 4.38 6.89
C GLY A 85 0.51 5.65 6.11
N SER A 86 0.70 6.78 6.81
CA SER A 86 1.08 8.06 6.19
C SER A 86 2.35 7.96 5.33
N ALA A 87 3.41 7.29 5.81
CA ALA A 87 4.63 7.10 5.03
C ALA A 87 4.43 6.18 3.81
N GLY A 88 3.74 5.05 3.99
CA GLY A 88 3.47 4.10 2.90
C GLY A 88 2.57 4.68 1.80
N LEU A 89 1.52 5.40 2.19
CA LEU A 89 0.64 6.09 1.23
C LEU A 89 1.34 7.26 0.54
N SER A 90 2.19 8.02 1.24
CA SER A 90 2.98 9.11 0.62
C SER A 90 3.95 8.54 -0.42
N CYS A 91 4.60 7.42 -0.09
CA CYS A 91 5.45 6.67 -1.02
C CYS A 91 4.66 6.19 -2.24
N ALA A 92 3.51 5.54 -2.01
CA ALA A 92 2.66 5.01 -3.07
C ALA A 92 2.20 6.11 -4.03
N TYR A 93 1.71 7.24 -3.50
CA TYR A 93 1.27 8.38 -4.30
C TYR A 93 2.42 8.92 -5.16
N CYS A 94 3.60 9.08 -4.57
CA CYS A 94 4.74 9.65 -5.26
C CYS A 94 5.27 8.76 -6.37
N LEU A 95 5.39 7.44 -6.12
CA LEU A 95 5.81 6.47 -7.12
C LEU A 95 4.79 6.34 -8.24
N ALA A 96 3.52 6.17 -7.90
CA ALA A 96 2.46 5.93 -8.87
C ALA A 96 2.28 7.10 -9.82
N THR A 97 2.28 8.32 -9.28
CA THR A 97 2.10 9.56 -10.06
C THR A 97 3.28 9.81 -11.01
N ARG A 98 4.52 9.56 -10.57
CA ARG A 98 5.74 9.85 -11.36
C ARG A 98 6.13 8.73 -12.32
N HIS A 99 5.69 7.50 -12.04
CA HIS A 99 6.06 6.31 -12.82
C HIS A 99 4.82 5.44 -13.11
N PRO A 100 3.92 5.89 -14.00
CA PRO A 100 2.66 5.20 -14.30
C PRO A 100 2.84 3.79 -14.90
N GLN A 101 4.02 3.47 -15.41
CA GLN A 101 4.38 2.15 -15.92
C GLN A 101 4.61 1.09 -14.82
N LEU A 102 4.80 1.49 -13.57
CA LEU A 102 5.11 0.57 -12.47
C LEU A 102 3.88 -0.15 -11.95
N ARG A 103 3.94 -1.47 -11.79
CA ARG A 103 2.94 -2.23 -11.01
C ARG A 103 3.24 -2.13 -9.52
N ILE A 104 2.42 -1.35 -8.82
CA ILE A 104 2.55 -1.09 -7.37
C ILE A 104 1.44 -1.81 -6.60
N SER A 105 1.81 -2.67 -5.65
CA SER A 105 0.86 -3.33 -4.75
C SER A 105 1.10 -2.90 -3.31
N ILE A 106 0.04 -2.47 -2.63
CA ILE A 106 0.06 -2.08 -1.22
C ILE A 106 -0.59 -3.21 -0.42
N ILE A 107 0.15 -3.77 0.53
CA ILE A 107 -0.33 -4.81 1.45
C ILE A 107 -0.58 -4.16 2.80
N GLU A 108 -1.84 -4.13 3.23
CA GLU A 108 -2.27 -3.50 4.48
C GLU A 108 -2.98 -4.52 5.38
N ALA A 109 -2.44 -4.68 6.59
CA ALA A 109 -2.96 -5.67 7.52
C ALA A 109 -4.38 -5.33 7.99
N ASN A 110 -4.70 -4.06 8.22
CA ASN A 110 -6.02 -3.68 8.69
C ASN A 110 -7.05 -3.68 7.56
N VAL A 111 -8.33 -3.80 7.93
CA VAL A 111 -9.43 -3.55 6.99
C VAL A 111 -9.39 -2.09 6.53
N ALA A 112 -9.17 -1.16 7.46
CA ALA A 112 -9.05 0.26 7.15
C ALA A 112 -7.57 0.65 6.97
N PRO A 113 -7.15 1.13 5.78
CA PRO A 113 -5.82 1.73 5.61
C PRO A 113 -5.74 3.09 6.34
N GLY A 114 -4.56 3.71 6.31
CA GLY A 114 -4.27 5.01 6.93
C GLY A 114 -3.40 4.90 8.20
N GLY A 115 -3.29 3.72 8.79
CA GLY A 115 -2.51 3.48 10.00
C GLY A 115 -2.90 4.44 11.13
N GLY A 116 -1.90 5.04 11.78
CA GLY A 116 -2.11 6.01 12.86
C GLY A 116 -2.53 7.42 12.41
N ALA A 117 -2.63 7.70 11.12
CA ALA A 117 -2.88 9.05 10.59
C ALA A 117 -4.37 9.44 10.52
N TRP A 118 -5.22 8.77 11.28
CA TRP A 118 -6.64 9.15 11.43
C TRP A 118 -6.87 10.19 12.52
N LEU A 119 -5.91 10.34 13.44
CA LEU A 119 -5.98 11.24 14.59
C LEU A 119 -4.65 11.97 14.78
N GLY A 120 -4.68 13.06 15.54
CA GLY A 120 -3.51 13.66 16.15
C GLY A 120 -3.13 12.96 17.46
N GLY A 121 -2.52 13.70 18.39
CA GLY A 121 -2.17 13.18 19.70
C GLY A 121 -3.38 12.96 20.62
N GLN A 122 -3.34 11.93 21.46
CA GLN A 122 -4.32 11.72 22.55
C GLN A 122 -5.80 11.79 22.08
N LEU A 123 -6.10 11.21 20.93
CA LEU A 123 -7.43 11.21 20.30
C LEU A 123 -7.96 12.57 19.82
N MET A 124 -7.13 13.61 19.84
CA MET A 124 -7.43 14.89 19.19
C MET A 124 -7.38 14.75 17.67
N THR A 125 -7.92 15.72 16.95
CA THR A 125 -8.13 15.62 15.49
C THR A 125 -7.04 16.27 14.66
N ALA A 126 -6.53 17.42 15.10
CA ALA A 126 -5.59 18.24 14.34
C ALA A 126 -4.30 17.48 14.01
N MET A 127 -3.83 17.62 12.77
CA MET A 127 -2.56 17.05 12.30
C MET A 127 -1.54 18.18 12.15
N VAL A 128 -0.55 18.16 13.04
CA VAL A 128 0.60 19.08 12.96
C VAL A 128 1.60 18.52 11.94
N VAL A 129 2.04 19.38 11.03
CA VAL A 129 2.95 19.01 9.95
C VAL A 129 4.10 20.01 9.93
N ASP A 130 5.34 19.50 9.89
CA ASP A 130 6.52 20.35 9.72
C ASP A 130 6.39 21.23 8.47
N LYS A 131 6.79 22.50 8.58
CA LYS A 131 6.61 23.50 7.52
C LYS A 131 7.32 23.11 6.21
N GLY A 132 8.38 22.29 6.27
CA GLY A 132 9.04 21.75 5.08
C GLY A 132 8.14 20.90 4.16
N MET A 133 6.93 20.52 4.61
CA MET A 133 6.00 19.68 3.85
C MET A 133 4.80 20.41 3.24
N GLU A 134 4.75 21.75 3.30
CA GLU A 134 3.67 22.56 2.70
C GLU A 134 3.43 22.24 1.22
N GLN A 135 4.50 22.13 0.43
CA GLN A 135 4.39 21.83 -1.00
C GLN A 135 3.71 20.49 -1.28
N PHE A 136 3.85 19.51 -0.38
CA PHE A 136 3.19 18.23 -0.52
C PHE A 136 1.70 18.33 -0.16
N LEU A 137 1.35 19.13 0.85
CA LEU A 137 -0.06 19.43 1.15
C LEU A 137 -0.72 20.18 -0.02
N ASP A 138 -0.01 21.13 -0.63
CA ASP A 138 -0.47 21.86 -1.82
C ASP A 138 -0.67 20.92 -3.03
N GLU A 139 0.28 20.02 -3.31
CA GLU A 139 0.15 19.00 -4.36
C GLU A 139 -1.09 18.11 -4.16
N LEU A 140 -1.38 17.77 -2.89
CA LEU A 140 -2.56 17.02 -2.51
C LEU A 140 -3.83 17.87 -2.42
N GLN A 141 -3.74 19.20 -2.49
CA GLN A 141 -4.85 20.13 -2.26
C GLN A 141 -5.52 19.92 -0.90
N VAL A 142 -4.71 19.65 0.14
CA VAL A 142 -5.17 19.54 1.53
C VAL A 142 -5.02 20.90 2.19
N PRO A 143 -6.11 21.56 2.59
CA PRO A 143 -6.03 22.87 3.22
C PRO A 143 -5.42 22.78 4.63
N TYR A 144 -4.69 23.81 5.01
CA TYR A 144 -4.03 23.93 6.30
C TYR A 144 -4.02 25.39 6.80
N GLU A 145 -3.82 25.54 8.10
CA GLU A 145 -3.58 26.82 8.78
C GLU A 145 -2.07 27.02 8.94
N ASP A 146 -1.54 28.17 8.50
CA ASP A 146 -0.14 28.53 8.68
C ASP A 146 0.05 29.29 10.01
N GLU A 147 0.64 28.61 11.00
CA GLU A 147 0.85 29.09 12.37
C GLU A 147 2.26 29.66 12.61
N GLY A 148 2.98 30.04 11.55
CA GLY A 148 4.24 30.77 11.66
C GLY A 148 5.43 30.02 11.06
N HIS A 149 6.49 29.79 11.84
CA HIS A 149 7.80 29.42 11.25
C HIS A 149 8.09 27.91 11.25
N ASN A 150 7.45 27.14 12.14
CA ASN A 150 7.88 25.76 12.41
C ASN A 150 6.96 24.70 11.81
N PHE A 151 5.64 24.93 11.82
CA PHE A 151 4.65 23.93 11.42
C PHE A 151 3.39 24.58 10.87
N VAL A 152 2.61 23.76 10.16
CA VAL A 152 1.25 24.06 9.72
C VAL A 152 0.27 23.05 10.32
N ILE A 153 -1.01 23.40 10.36
CA ILE A 153 -2.06 22.57 10.96
C ILE A 153 -3.09 22.18 9.91
N VAL A 154 -3.20 20.89 9.62
CA VAL A 154 -4.36 20.36 8.92
C VAL A 154 -5.46 20.15 9.97
N SER A 155 -6.64 20.73 9.73
CA SER A 155 -7.76 20.77 10.68
C SER A 155 -8.17 19.39 11.22
N HIS A 156 -7.97 18.34 10.41
CA HIS A 156 -8.13 16.96 10.84
C HIS A 156 -7.15 16.02 10.12
N ALA A 157 -6.46 15.15 10.86
CA ALA A 157 -5.62 14.08 10.31
C ALA A 157 -6.35 13.22 9.25
N ALA A 158 -7.64 12.94 9.46
CA ALA A 158 -8.49 12.23 8.52
C ALA A 158 -8.65 12.95 7.17
N LEU A 159 -8.58 14.29 7.13
CA LEU A 159 -8.66 15.06 5.89
C LEU A 159 -7.43 14.77 5.00
N PHE A 160 -6.24 14.82 5.59
CA PHE A 160 -5.00 14.42 4.89
C PHE A 160 -5.09 12.96 4.42
N THR A 161 -5.38 12.05 5.34
CA THR A 161 -5.32 10.60 5.06
C THR A 161 -6.35 10.16 4.02
N SER A 162 -7.59 10.63 4.12
CA SER A 162 -8.63 10.29 3.15
C SER A 162 -8.36 10.89 1.76
N THR A 163 -7.84 12.12 1.70
CA THR A 163 -7.47 12.77 0.43
C THR A 163 -6.32 12.03 -0.27
N LEU A 164 -5.25 11.75 0.47
CA LEU A 164 -4.11 10.99 -0.03
C LEU A 164 -4.52 9.59 -0.49
N LEU A 165 -5.29 8.86 0.34
CA LEU A 165 -5.79 7.53 -0.01
C LEU A 165 -6.64 7.56 -1.28
N ALA A 166 -7.56 8.52 -1.42
CA ALA A 166 -8.37 8.64 -2.63
C ALA A 166 -7.50 8.86 -3.87
N LYS A 167 -6.52 9.77 -3.80
CA LYS A 167 -5.58 10.02 -4.91
C LYS A 167 -4.74 8.80 -5.27
N VAL A 168 -4.31 8.01 -4.27
CA VAL A 168 -3.58 6.74 -4.47
C VAL A 168 -4.46 5.71 -5.15
N LEU A 169 -5.70 5.52 -4.69
CA LEU A 169 -6.62 4.50 -5.22
C LEU A 169 -7.16 4.84 -6.62
N LEU A 170 -7.09 6.11 -7.03
CA LEU A 170 -7.39 6.53 -8.39
C LEU A 170 -6.23 6.25 -9.38
N GLN A 171 -5.03 5.91 -8.91
CA GLN A 171 -3.90 5.63 -9.78
C GLN A 171 -4.08 4.28 -10.49
N PRO A 172 -3.93 4.21 -11.82
CA PRO A 172 -4.26 3.01 -12.57
C PRO A 172 -3.35 1.81 -12.28
N ASN A 173 -2.16 2.11 -11.79
CA ASN A 173 -1.08 1.18 -11.61
C ASN A 173 -0.93 0.72 -10.15
N VAL A 174 -1.79 1.22 -9.25
CA VAL A 174 -1.84 0.85 -7.83
C VAL A 174 -2.93 -0.19 -7.55
N LYS A 175 -2.63 -1.17 -6.71
CA LYS A 175 -3.63 -2.04 -6.09
C LYS A 175 -3.44 -2.09 -4.58
N LEU A 176 -4.52 -1.82 -3.83
CA LEU A 176 -4.57 -2.02 -2.38
C LEU A 176 -5.15 -3.40 -2.05
N PHE A 177 -4.39 -4.20 -1.30
CA PHE A 177 -4.83 -5.42 -0.64
C PHE A 177 -4.86 -5.16 0.87
N ASN A 178 -5.97 -4.59 1.33
CA ASN A 178 -6.27 -4.45 2.76
C ASN A 178 -6.78 -5.78 3.35
N ALA A 179 -6.85 -5.86 4.68
CA ALA A 179 -7.11 -7.10 5.42
C ALA A 179 -6.13 -8.25 5.08
N THR A 180 -4.94 -7.90 4.59
CA THR A 180 -3.90 -8.85 4.16
C THR A 180 -2.61 -8.51 4.90
N ALA A 181 -2.10 -9.43 5.70
CA ALA A 181 -0.86 -9.28 6.44
C ALA A 181 0.32 -9.84 5.65
N VAL A 182 1.49 -9.23 5.82
CA VAL A 182 2.77 -9.85 5.48
C VAL A 182 3.24 -10.62 6.70
N GLU A 183 3.49 -11.92 6.53
CA GLU A 183 3.90 -12.84 7.59
C GLU A 183 5.35 -13.31 7.45
N ASP A 184 5.95 -13.12 6.27
CA ASP A 184 7.38 -13.38 6.03
C ASP A 184 7.87 -12.61 4.79
N LEU A 185 9.19 -12.63 4.55
CA LEU A 185 9.86 -12.09 3.38
C LEU A 185 10.35 -13.24 2.48
N ILE A 186 10.26 -13.03 1.17
CA ILE A 186 10.89 -13.94 0.21
C ILE A 186 12.33 -13.49 0.03
N VAL A 187 13.28 -14.30 0.49
CA VAL A 187 14.72 -14.03 0.36
C VAL A 187 15.34 -14.98 -0.65
N LYS A 188 16.13 -14.44 -1.59
CA LYS A 188 16.84 -15.19 -2.63
C LYS A 188 18.32 -14.84 -2.60
N SER A 189 19.18 -15.80 -2.96
CA SER A 189 20.60 -15.53 -3.18
C SER A 189 20.78 -14.83 -4.52
N GLN A 190 21.51 -13.72 -4.56
CA GLN A 190 22.04 -13.17 -5.80
C GLN A 190 23.38 -13.83 -6.12
N GLN A 191 23.54 -14.30 -7.37
CA GLN A 191 24.86 -14.51 -7.95
C GLN A 191 25.33 -13.16 -8.47
N HIS A 192 26.42 -12.64 -7.88
CA HIS A 192 27.17 -11.56 -8.49
C HIS A 192 28.11 -12.20 -9.50
N ASP A 193 27.89 -11.99 -10.80
CA ASP A 193 28.89 -12.37 -11.80
C ASP A 193 30.14 -11.52 -11.55
N ALA A 194 31.19 -12.14 -11.01
CA ALA A 194 32.50 -11.52 -10.79
C ALA A 194 33.26 -11.17 -12.10
N ASN A 195 32.60 -11.28 -13.26
CA ASN A 195 33.23 -11.20 -14.58
C ASN A 195 33.12 -9.84 -15.29
N ILE A 196 32.64 -8.79 -14.62
CA ILE A 196 32.58 -7.45 -15.26
C ILE A 196 33.95 -6.75 -15.23
N ASP A 197 34.84 -7.07 -14.29
CA ASP A 197 36.08 -6.29 -14.09
C ASP A 197 37.41 -7.08 -14.27
N GLY A 198 37.37 -8.28 -14.87
CA GLY A 198 38.58 -8.99 -15.34
C GLY A 198 39.64 -9.35 -14.26
N HIS A 199 39.35 -9.13 -12.98
CA HIS A 199 40.22 -9.44 -11.86
C HIS A 199 39.57 -10.52 -10.99
N GLY A 200 39.87 -11.77 -11.32
CA GLY A 200 39.43 -12.94 -10.58
C GLY A 200 39.98 -12.95 -9.16
N ASN A 201 39.07 -12.76 -8.20
CA ASN A 201 39.12 -13.42 -6.91
C ASN A 201 37.85 -14.26 -6.80
N ASP A 202 38.00 -15.58 -6.80
CA ASP A 202 36.93 -16.58 -6.73
C ASP A 202 36.27 -16.63 -5.33
N GLU A 203 35.67 -15.52 -4.91
CA GLU A 203 34.66 -15.54 -3.85
C GLU A 203 33.35 -15.02 -4.44
N VAL A 204 32.49 -15.96 -4.86
CA VAL A 204 31.08 -15.67 -5.11
C VAL A 204 30.49 -15.24 -3.77
N GLN A 205 30.46 -13.94 -3.51
CA GLN A 205 29.73 -13.41 -2.36
C GLN A 205 28.25 -13.66 -2.60
N HIS A 206 27.72 -14.72 -1.99
CA HIS A 206 26.29 -15.01 -1.97
C HIS A 206 25.58 -13.94 -1.14
N GLN A 207 25.26 -12.81 -1.77
CA GLN A 207 24.48 -11.77 -1.11
C GLN A 207 23.01 -12.15 -1.16
N GLN A 208 22.36 -12.18 0.00
CA GLN A 208 20.92 -12.38 0.10
C GLN A 208 20.18 -11.08 -0.26
N ARG A 209 19.08 -11.23 -0.98
CA ARG A 209 18.19 -10.14 -1.41
C ARG A 209 16.73 -10.48 -1.11
N VAL A 210 15.99 -9.49 -0.60
CA VAL A 210 14.53 -9.56 -0.53
C VAL A 210 13.96 -9.41 -1.93
N ALA A 211 13.11 -10.36 -2.32
CA ALA A 211 12.54 -10.50 -3.67
C ALA A 211 11.00 -10.58 -3.66
N GLY A 212 10.37 -10.28 -2.52
CA GLY A 212 8.93 -10.36 -2.35
C GLY A 212 8.50 -10.53 -0.90
N VAL A 213 7.21 -10.76 -0.73
CA VAL A 213 6.55 -10.92 0.57
C VAL A 213 5.71 -12.18 0.60
N VAL A 214 5.59 -12.76 1.79
CA VAL A 214 4.69 -13.88 2.09
C VAL A 214 3.47 -13.31 2.78
N THR A 215 2.28 -13.59 2.24
CA THR A 215 1.04 -12.89 2.60
C THR A 215 -0.04 -13.86 3.04
N ASN A 216 -0.90 -13.41 3.93
CA ASN A 216 -2.12 -14.13 4.26
C ASN A 216 -3.23 -13.15 4.65
N TRP A 217 -4.46 -13.63 4.81
CA TRP A 217 -5.48 -12.84 5.47
C TRP A 217 -5.03 -12.52 6.89
N THR A 218 -5.19 -11.28 7.33
CA THR A 218 -4.71 -10.85 8.65
C THR A 218 -5.30 -11.68 9.79
N LEU A 219 -6.57 -12.08 9.66
CA LEU A 219 -7.20 -12.95 10.65
C LEU A 219 -6.59 -14.36 10.67
N VAL A 220 -6.14 -14.89 9.53
CA VAL A 220 -5.41 -16.17 9.49
C VAL A 220 -4.06 -15.99 10.19
N ALA A 221 -3.33 -14.93 9.86
CA ALA A 221 -2.03 -14.61 10.46
C ALA A 221 -2.07 -14.49 11.99
N GLN A 222 -3.16 -13.93 12.52
CA GLN A 222 -3.37 -13.78 13.96
C GLN A 222 -3.84 -15.08 14.65
N ASN A 223 -4.19 -16.13 13.90
CA ASN A 223 -4.84 -17.33 14.41
C ASN A 223 -4.16 -18.65 14.04
N HIS A 224 -2.87 -18.63 13.67
CA HIS A 224 -2.09 -19.86 13.40
C HIS A 224 -2.04 -20.85 14.57
N HIS A 225 -2.30 -20.39 15.80
CA HIS A 225 -2.32 -21.22 17.00
C HIS A 225 -3.71 -21.80 17.34
N SER A 226 -4.78 -21.35 16.68
CA SER A 226 -6.17 -21.68 17.04
C SER A 226 -6.88 -22.58 16.02
N GLN A 227 -6.21 -22.95 14.92
CA GLN A 227 -6.73 -23.78 13.84
C GLN A 227 -5.64 -24.75 13.33
N SER A 228 -6.01 -25.65 12.40
CA SER A 228 -5.01 -26.39 11.61
C SER A 228 -4.16 -25.41 10.77
N CYS A 229 -2.97 -25.85 10.34
CA CYS A 229 -2.08 -25.00 9.53
C CYS A 229 -2.78 -24.47 8.27
N MET A 230 -2.63 -23.17 8.02
CA MET A 230 -3.19 -22.46 6.88
C MET A 230 -2.07 -21.74 6.15
N ASP A 231 -1.48 -22.42 5.17
CA ASP A 231 -0.32 -21.91 4.46
C ASP A 231 -0.58 -20.54 3.80
N PRO A 232 0.45 -19.67 3.75
CA PRO A 232 0.34 -18.35 3.14
C PRO A 232 0.42 -18.40 1.61
N ALA A 233 0.06 -17.29 0.98
CA ALA A 233 0.34 -16.97 -0.41
C ALA A 233 1.64 -16.15 -0.55
N THR A 234 2.05 -15.84 -1.79
CA THR A 234 3.28 -15.10 -2.07
C THR A 234 3.07 -14.01 -3.12
N VAL A 235 3.82 -12.92 -2.98
CA VAL A 235 3.90 -11.85 -3.98
C VAL A 235 5.37 -11.53 -4.23
N MET A 236 5.83 -11.75 -5.45
CA MET A 236 7.19 -11.41 -5.88
C MET A 236 7.27 -9.91 -6.19
N ALA A 237 8.41 -9.29 -5.87
CA ALA A 237 8.63 -7.86 -6.11
C ALA A 237 10.09 -7.59 -6.48
N LYS A 238 10.31 -6.64 -7.41
CA LYS A 238 11.66 -6.13 -7.65
C LYS A 238 12.16 -5.34 -6.45
N ILE A 239 11.30 -4.51 -5.84
CA ILE A 239 11.60 -3.75 -4.63
C ILE A 239 10.44 -3.90 -3.64
N VAL A 240 10.77 -4.20 -2.38
CA VAL A 240 9.83 -4.11 -1.26
C VAL A 240 10.12 -2.83 -0.49
N ILE A 241 9.07 -2.10 -0.12
CA ILE A 241 9.11 -0.93 0.73
C ILE A 241 8.34 -1.25 2.00
N SER A 242 9.00 -1.29 3.15
CA SER A 242 8.36 -1.50 4.45
C SER A 242 8.10 -0.17 5.15
N ALA A 243 6.84 0.08 5.46
CA ALA A 243 6.36 1.26 6.17
C ALA A 243 5.33 0.85 7.24
N THR A 244 5.65 -0.20 8.01
CA THR A 244 4.71 -0.84 8.96
C THR A 244 4.58 -0.10 10.29
N GLY A 245 5.26 1.03 10.45
CA GLY A 245 5.28 1.79 11.69
C GLY A 245 5.98 1.04 12.83
N HIS A 246 5.69 1.43 14.06
CA HIS A 246 6.28 0.83 15.28
C HIS A 246 5.24 0.16 16.20
N ASP A 247 3.97 0.53 16.06
CA ASP A 247 2.90 0.15 16.99
C ASP A 247 2.17 -1.14 16.59
N GLY A 248 1.52 -1.74 17.59
CA GLY A 248 0.56 -2.83 17.39
C GLY A 248 1.19 -4.18 17.03
N PRO A 249 0.36 -5.20 16.80
CA PRO A 249 0.82 -6.58 16.60
C PRO A 249 1.63 -6.78 15.31
N MET A 250 1.48 -5.89 14.33
CA MET A 250 2.17 -5.93 13.03
C MET A 250 3.23 -4.83 12.87
N GLY A 251 3.48 -4.04 13.93
CA GLY A 251 4.44 -2.93 13.89
C GLY A 251 5.87 -3.41 13.74
N ALA A 252 6.63 -2.70 12.91
CA ALA A 252 8.04 -2.96 12.60
C ALA A 252 8.32 -4.38 12.11
N PHE A 253 7.36 -4.95 11.35
CA PHE A 253 7.38 -6.36 10.97
C PHE A 253 8.66 -6.72 10.20
N CYS A 254 8.99 -5.99 9.14
CA CYS A 254 10.09 -6.39 8.25
C CYS A 254 11.43 -6.28 8.97
N VAL A 255 11.67 -5.24 9.75
CA VAL A 255 12.95 -5.09 10.49
C VAL A 255 13.10 -6.14 11.59
N LYS A 256 12.04 -6.48 12.33
CA LYS A 256 12.03 -7.62 13.27
C LYS A 256 12.30 -8.94 12.55
N ARG A 257 11.72 -9.11 11.35
CA ARG A 257 11.94 -10.32 10.56
C ARG A 257 13.39 -10.42 10.08
N LEU A 258 13.98 -9.34 9.59
CA LEU A 258 15.40 -9.28 9.21
C LEU A 258 16.33 -9.63 10.39
N GLU A 259 16.06 -9.11 11.60
CA GLU A 259 16.83 -9.45 12.81
C GLU A 259 16.74 -10.95 13.12
N SER A 260 15.53 -11.54 13.07
CA SER A 260 15.33 -12.97 13.33
C SER A 260 16.08 -13.87 12.33
N MET A 261 16.24 -13.39 11.08
CA MET A 261 17.01 -14.06 10.03
C MET A 261 18.51 -13.73 10.06
N LYS A 262 18.95 -12.88 10.99
CA LYS A 262 20.33 -12.38 11.12
C LYS A 262 20.83 -11.65 9.86
N MET A 263 19.93 -11.02 9.12
CA MET A 263 20.26 -10.18 7.96
C MET A 263 20.63 -8.75 8.34
N VAL A 264 20.26 -8.34 9.56
CA VAL A 264 20.68 -7.08 10.19
C VAL A 264 21.19 -7.38 11.61
N PRO A 265 21.99 -6.47 12.20
CA PRO A 265 22.31 -6.54 13.62
C PRO A 265 21.05 -6.51 14.50
N LYS A 266 21.27 -6.69 15.81
CA LYS A 266 20.21 -6.52 16.79
C LYS A 266 19.56 -5.13 16.64
N LEU A 267 18.22 -5.07 16.71
CA LEU A 267 17.47 -3.82 16.61
C LEU A 267 17.90 -2.85 17.71
N GLY A 268 18.03 -1.56 17.36
CA GLY A 268 18.33 -0.50 18.31
C GLY A 268 17.20 -0.27 19.32
N GLY A 269 15.96 -0.47 18.88
CA GLY A 269 14.74 -0.22 19.66
C GLY A 269 14.42 1.26 19.73
N MET A 270 13.17 1.62 19.43
CA MET A 270 12.75 3.04 19.37
C MET A 270 13.05 3.78 20.70
N GLY A 271 13.72 4.92 20.59
CA GLY A 271 14.11 5.77 21.71
C GLY A 271 12.97 6.64 22.25
N ALA A 272 13.28 7.42 23.30
CA ALA A 272 12.34 8.37 23.90
C ALA A 272 11.92 9.49 22.92
N LEU A 273 10.89 10.25 23.28
CA LEU A 273 10.34 11.31 22.42
C LEU A 273 11.29 12.51 22.34
N ASP A 274 11.67 12.87 21.11
CA ASP A 274 12.40 14.10 20.76
C ASP A 274 12.02 14.44 19.30
N MET A 275 11.11 15.40 19.13
CA MET A 275 10.48 15.70 17.83
C MET A 275 11.50 16.08 16.77
N THR A 276 12.36 17.04 17.09
CA THR A 276 13.34 17.62 16.16
C THR A 276 14.31 16.55 15.65
N ARG A 277 14.86 15.73 16.56
CA ARG A 277 15.78 14.66 16.19
C ARG A 277 15.06 13.52 15.46
N ALA A 278 13.86 13.17 15.89
CA ALA A 278 13.10 12.07 15.31
C ALA A 278 12.69 12.35 13.86
N GLU A 279 12.10 13.52 13.56
CA GLU A 279 11.66 13.82 12.20
C GLU A 279 12.85 13.86 11.22
N THR A 280 13.95 14.51 11.62
CA THR A 280 15.18 14.56 10.82
C THR A 280 15.75 13.17 10.58
N SER A 281 15.96 12.40 11.65
CA SER A 281 16.61 11.08 11.56
C SER A 281 15.82 10.06 10.76
N VAL A 282 14.49 10.04 10.87
CA VAL A 282 13.66 9.12 10.08
C VAL A 282 13.76 9.43 8.58
N VAL A 283 13.79 10.71 8.21
CA VAL A 283 13.98 11.11 6.81
C VAL A 283 15.40 10.77 6.33
N GLU A 284 16.43 11.19 7.06
CA GLU A 284 17.84 10.98 6.68
C GLU A 284 18.19 9.49 6.57
N ASN A 285 17.64 8.65 7.45
CA ASN A 285 17.94 7.23 7.50
C ASN A 285 17.03 6.36 6.64
N THR A 286 15.99 6.92 6.00
CA THR A 286 15.20 6.20 4.99
C THR A 286 16.13 5.70 3.88
N ARG A 287 16.19 4.38 3.72
CA ARG A 287 17.19 3.72 2.86
C ARG A 287 16.78 2.30 2.49
N GLU A 288 17.49 1.74 1.52
CA GLU A 288 17.57 0.29 1.33
C GLU A 288 18.41 -0.31 2.46
N VAL A 289 17.77 -1.05 3.36
CA VAL A 289 18.40 -1.62 4.57
C VAL A 289 19.17 -2.89 4.23
N VAL A 290 18.58 -3.73 3.39
CA VAL A 290 19.21 -4.89 2.74
C VAL A 290 18.82 -4.88 1.26
N PRO A 291 19.59 -5.52 0.37
CA PRO A 291 19.25 -5.54 -1.05
C PRO A 291 17.78 -5.95 -1.27
N GLY A 292 17.05 -5.13 -2.02
CA GLY A 292 15.64 -5.33 -2.34
C GLY A 292 14.61 -4.85 -1.30
N LEU A 293 15.04 -4.36 -0.13
CA LEU A 293 14.13 -3.87 0.93
C LEU A 293 14.48 -2.46 1.38
N ILE A 294 13.63 -1.51 1.03
CA ILE A 294 13.65 -0.13 1.53
C ILE A 294 12.76 -0.05 2.77
N VAL A 295 13.22 0.63 3.81
CA VAL A 295 12.42 0.87 5.03
C VAL A 295 12.18 2.37 5.18
N ALA A 296 10.96 2.74 5.55
CA ALA A 296 10.48 4.10 5.66
C ALA A 296 9.58 4.30 6.90
N GLY A 297 9.38 5.55 7.28
CA GLY A 297 8.59 5.94 8.43
C GLY A 297 9.16 5.43 9.75
N MET A 298 8.30 5.33 10.76
CA MET A 298 8.73 4.97 12.11
C MET A 298 9.27 3.55 12.29
N GLU A 299 9.11 2.66 11.31
CA GLU A 299 9.75 1.34 11.35
C GLU A 299 11.29 1.46 11.41
N LEU A 300 11.86 2.51 10.81
CA LEU A 300 13.30 2.81 10.92
C LEU A 300 13.73 3.14 12.34
N ALA A 301 12.86 3.73 13.16
CA ALA A 301 13.22 4.08 14.53
C ALA A 301 13.48 2.83 15.39
N GLU A 302 12.77 1.74 15.11
CA GLU A 302 13.03 0.44 15.75
C GLU A 302 14.36 -0.18 15.30
N LEU A 303 14.68 -0.06 14.02
CA LEU A 303 15.96 -0.55 13.48
C LEU A 303 17.15 0.24 14.02
N ASP A 304 17.11 1.57 13.89
CA ASP A 304 18.26 2.45 14.11
C ASP A 304 18.37 2.95 15.56
N GLY A 305 17.37 2.67 16.40
CA GLY A 305 17.31 3.18 17.76
C GLY A 305 17.05 4.69 17.83
N ALA A 306 16.36 5.23 16.83
CA ALA A 306 16.07 6.66 16.74
C ALA A 306 14.97 7.08 17.72
N ASN A 307 14.94 8.37 18.08
CA ASN A 307 13.86 8.96 18.86
C ASN A 307 12.51 8.85 18.13
N ARG A 308 11.42 8.90 18.89
CA ARG A 308 10.06 9.05 18.33
C ARG A 308 9.64 10.52 18.29
N MET A 309 8.82 10.91 17.30
CA MET A 309 8.32 12.29 17.22
C MET A 309 6.96 12.51 17.90
N GLY A 310 6.15 11.46 18.10
CA GLY A 310 4.80 11.64 18.64
C GLY A 310 3.86 12.30 17.62
N PRO A 311 3.03 13.27 18.00
CA PRO A 311 1.91 13.74 17.16
C PRO A 311 2.29 14.82 16.13
N ILE A 312 3.36 14.60 15.37
CA ILE A 312 3.79 15.44 14.23
C ILE A 312 4.13 14.53 13.04
N PHE A 313 3.75 14.95 11.83
CA PHE A 313 3.64 14.03 10.68
C PHE A 313 4.54 14.39 9.48
N GLY A 314 5.31 15.47 9.54
CA GLY A 314 6.14 15.93 8.41
C GLY A 314 7.20 14.89 8.03
N GLY A 315 7.89 14.33 9.02
CA GLY A 315 8.89 13.28 8.82
C GLY A 315 8.33 12.01 8.17
N MET A 316 7.06 11.66 8.41
CA MET A 316 6.43 10.51 7.75
C MET A 316 6.20 10.76 6.26
N MET A 317 5.72 11.95 5.91
CA MET A 317 5.50 12.34 4.51
C MET A 317 6.83 12.37 3.76
N ALA A 318 7.81 13.10 4.31
CA ALA A 318 9.16 13.22 3.73
C ALA A 318 9.86 11.85 3.59
N SER A 319 9.76 10.99 4.60
CA SER A 319 10.32 9.63 4.53
C SER A 319 9.66 8.79 3.44
N GLY A 320 8.33 8.86 3.30
CA GLY A 320 7.62 8.19 2.20
C GLY A 320 8.07 8.69 0.82
N ILE A 321 8.20 10.01 0.64
CA ILE A 321 8.68 10.61 -0.61
C ILE A 321 10.11 10.15 -0.93
N LYS A 322 11.00 10.14 0.08
CA LYS A 322 12.38 9.66 -0.11
C LYS A 322 12.42 8.16 -0.46
N ALA A 323 11.58 7.34 0.15
CA ALA A 323 11.46 5.92 -0.18
C ALA A 323 11.04 5.71 -1.64
N ALA A 324 10.11 6.53 -2.13
CA ALA A 324 9.71 6.55 -3.54
C ALA A 324 10.89 6.87 -4.47
N GLN A 325 11.66 7.91 -4.16
CA GLN A 325 12.83 8.30 -4.95
C GLN A 325 13.91 7.21 -4.99
N LEU A 326 14.15 6.55 -3.84
CA LEU A 326 15.10 5.44 -3.74
C LEU A 326 14.66 4.23 -4.57
N ALA A 327 13.38 3.88 -4.51
CA ALA A 327 12.82 2.79 -5.31
C ALA A 327 12.92 3.09 -6.81
N ALA A 328 12.58 4.32 -7.24
CA ALA A 328 12.75 4.75 -8.62
C ALA A 328 14.20 4.65 -9.10
N LYS A 329 15.16 5.11 -8.28
CA LYS A 329 16.60 4.99 -8.58
C LYS A 329 17.03 3.53 -8.71
N LYS A 330 16.57 2.64 -7.81
CA LYS A 330 16.90 1.20 -7.85
C LYS A 330 16.30 0.49 -9.06
N LEU A 331 15.17 0.98 -9.55
CA LEU A 331 14.53 0.52 -10.78
C LEU A 331 15.06 1.21 -12.04
N GLN A 332 16.06 2.10 -11.92
CA GLN A 332 16.66 2.84 -13.03
C GLN A 332 15.66 3.72 -13.79
N LEU A 333 14.78 4.39 -13.04
CA LEU A 333 13.72 5.27 -13.56
C LEU A 333 13.98 6.76 -13.30
N ALA A 334 15.13 7.07 -12.70
CA ALA A 334 15.56 8.43 -12.31
C ALA A 334 16.61 8.97 -13.27
#